data_AF-A0A0N4ZLA9-F1
#
_entry.id   AF-A0A0N4ZLA9-F1
#
_cell.length_a   1.000
_cell.length_b   1.000
_cell.length_c   1.000
_cell.angle_alpha   90.00
_cell.angle_beta   90.00
_cell.angle_gamma   90.00
#
_symmetry.space_group_name_H-M   'P 1'
#
loop_
_entity.id
_entity.type
_entity.pdbx_description
1 polymer ?
#
loop_
_entity_poly.entity_id
_entity_poly.type
_entity_poly.pdbx_seq_one_letter_code
_entity_poly.pdbx_strand_id
1 'polypeptide(L)'
;MDSSRKEKNPSNDDVDQLVETYDIIKFRLYIYFNAVILTLLIGAAVYYSLEGNISIDKEQEYDNRCKSEKFRLEETLRSEIDFLKKSFPTKTIAEVFDNDNLYHKFRTLIIQMDSCHRHLNISKVKELNFVTSFSFVYSIMSTVGYGDVIPYTIPGKLFLVLFSIITIPLFITFYIEFSEIITIKLIKAYIGLYNKVHMKIGIIGKEVSSTTVMKDQETYQTSKAIISLLAFIVVVFTTCILHYQITSTTPQPEDFMSSLLFVFESIALIGLGYNVPEDTIKYIFIELPFIIIGVSFFGLYINIIVNFLRHTLPTFISRRYHIRGSTATGDLQFIDYILKRRKVKFAGITSDYRSDVYVRNNLEACTGHYS
;
A
#
# COMPACT_ATOMS: atom_id res chain seq x y z
N MET A 1 19.27 31.26 44.38
CA MET A 1 18.23 30.30 43.96
C MET A 1 17.01 31.11 43.57
N ASP A 2 16.87 31.41 42.28
CA ASP A 2 15.67 31.18 41.45
C ASP A 2 15.85 32.01 40.18
N SER A 3 16.29 31.36 39.09
CA SER A 3 16.46 32.00 37.78
C SER A 3 15.36 31.49 36.88
N SER A 4 14.22 32.19 36.88
CA SER A 4 13.13 31.97 35.94
C SER A 4 13.64 32.09 34.50
N ARG A 5 13.71 30.94 33.81
CA ARG A 5 14.03 30.83 32.39
C ARG A 5 12.89 31.49 31.60
N LYS A 6 13.03 32.77 31.26
CA LYS A 6 12.12 33.46 30.32
C LYS A 6 12.23 32.75 28.96
N GLU A 7 11.20 32.01 28.57
CA GLU A 7 10.99 31.59 27.18
C GLU A 7 10.95 32.86 26.32
N LYS A 8 11.96 33.04 25.47
CA LYS A 8 11.96 34.07 24.43
C LYS A 8 10.86 33.71 23.42
N ASN A 9 9.93 34.64 23.20
CA ASN A 9 9.01 34.58 22.06
C ASN A 9 9.82 34.46 20.76
N PRO A 10 9.35 33.67 19.78
CA PRO A 10 10.05 33.47 18.52
C PRO A 10 10.22 34.80 17.77
N SER A 11 11.37 34.99 17.12
CA SER A 11 11.61 36.11 16.22
C SER A 11 10.74 35.97 14.96
N ASN A 12 10.28 37.08 14.36
CA ASN A 12 9.46 37.05 13.14
C ASN A 12 10.17 36.33 11.98
N ASP A 13 11.50 36.45 11.90
CA ASP A 13 12.32 35.85 10.84
C ASP A 13 12.23 34.31 10.79
N ASP A 14 12.13 33.65 11.96
CA ASP A 14 11.99 32.17 12.02
C ASP A 14 10.61 31.69 11.53
N VAL A 15 9.58 32.53 11.70
CA VAL A 15 8.22 32.22 11.24
C VAL A 15 8.14 32.37 9.73
N ASP A 16 8.79 33.40 9.20
CA ASP A 16 8.83 33.67 7.75
C ASP A 16 9.58 32.56 7.00
N GLN A 17 10.69 32.02 7.52
CA GLN A 17 11.42 30.88 6.92
C GLN A 17 10.61 29.58 6.86
N LEU A 18 9.80 29.30 7.89
CA LEU A 18 8.91 28.12 7.93
C LEU A 18 7.76 28.24 6.93
N VAL A 19 7.23 29.45 6.73
CA VAL A 19 6.17 29.75 5.75
C VAL A 19 6.72 29.63 4.32
N GLU A 20 7.90 30.18 4.05
CA GLU A 20 8.57 30.10 2.75
C GLU A 20 8.85 28.64 2.34
N THR A 21 9.33 27.82 3.29
CA THR A 21 9.56 26.39 3.05
C THR A 21 8.26 25.64 2.71
N TYR A 22 7.16 25.97 3.40
CA TYR A 22 5.85 25.35 3.16
C TYR A 22 5.28 25.68 1.77
N ASP A 23 5.44 26.93 1.30
CA ASP A 23 4.95 27.34 -0.01
C ASP A 23 5.75 26.69 -1.15
N ILE A 24 7.06 26.50 -0.98
CA ILE A 24 7.91 25.76 -1.93
C ILE A 24 7.46 24.30 -2.05
N ILE A 25 7.23 23.62 -0.92
CA ILE A 25 6.75 22.22 -0.88
C ILE A 25 5.39 22.12 -1.57
N LYS A 26 4.47 23.05 -1.28
CA LYS A 26 3.14 23.10 -1.90
C LYS A 26 3.22 23.27 -3.42
N PHE A 27 4.11 24.13 -3.91
CA PHE A 27 4.31 24.34 -5.34
C PHE A 27 4.88 23.09 -6.03
N ARG A 28 5.87 22.43 -5.42
CA ARG A 28 6.42 21.15 -5.93
C ARG A 28 5.37 20.06 -5.97
N LEU A 29 4.58 19.91 -4.90
CA LEU A 29 3.49 18.94 -4.85
C LEU A 29 2.48 19.18 -5.98
N TYR A 30 2.14 20.44 -6.27
CA TYR A 30 1.25 20.76 -7.39
C TYR A 30 1.83 20.29 -8.73
N ILE A 31 3.13 20.52 -8.99
CA ILE A 31 3.79 20.01 -10.20
C ILE A 31 3.74 18.49 -10.26
N TYR A 32 4.11 17.80 -9.18
CA TYR A 32 4.13 16.34 -9.13
C TYR A 32 2.73 15.74 -9.29
N PHE A 33 1.71 16.33 -8.66
CA PHE A 33 0.33 15.89 -8.79
C PHE A 33 -0.15 15.94 -10.24
N ASN A 34 0.09 17.06 -10.93
CA ASN A 34 -0.28 17.21 -12.34
C ASN A 34 0.52 16.24 -13.23
N ALA A 35 1.82 16.07 -12.97
CA ALA A 35 2.66 15.14 -13.69
C ALA A 35 2.16 13.68 -13.53
N VAL A 36 1.85 13.26 -12.30
CA VAL A 36 1.31 11.92 -12.00
C VAL A 36 -0.01 11.71 -12.76
N ILE A 37 -0.98 12.63 -12.67
CA ILE A 37 -2.25 12.50 -13.38
C ILE A 37 -2.05 12.42 -14.89
N LEU A 38 -1.19 13.28 -15.45
CA LEU A 38 -0.92 13.28 -16.88
C LEU A 38 -0.29 11.95 -17.33
N THR A 39 0.71 11.45 -16.60
CA THR A 39 1.35 10.16 -16.92
C THR A 39 0.40 8.98 -16.77
N LEU A 40 -0.51 9.01 -15.80
CA LEU A 40 -1.56 8.00 -15.64
C LEU A 40 -2.52 7.98 -16.83
N LEU A 41 -3.01 9.15 -17.26
CA LEU A 41 -3.94 9.25 -18.40
C LEU A 41 -3.29 8.82 -19.72
N ILE A 42 -2.07 9.29 -19.97
CA ILE A 42 -1.29 8.90 -21.16
C ILE A 42 -0.98 7.41 -21.11
N GLY A 43 -0.53 6.91 -19.95
CA GLY A 43 -0.19 5.50 -19.78
C GLY A 43 -1.39 4.59 -19.99
N ALA A 44 -2.56 4.95 -19.44
CA ALA A 44 -3.80 4.21 -19.63
C ALA A 44 -4.23 4.18 -21.10
N ALA A 45 -4.14 5.32 -21.80
CA ALA A 45 -4.48 5.42 -23.22
C ALA A 45 -3.55 4.56 -24.09
N VAL A 46 -2.23 4.63 -23.85
CA VAL A 46 -1.24 3.83 -24.58
C VAL A 46 -1.43 2.35 -24.29
N TYR A 47 -1.58 1.96 -23.02
CA TYR A 47 -1.78 0.55 -22.64
C TYR A 47 -3.06 -0.03 -23.26
N TYR A 48 -4.17 0.71 -23.17
CA TYR A 48 -5.44 0.31 -23.79
C TYR A 48 -5.29 0.13 -25.31
N SER A 49 -4.55 1.02 -25.99
CA SER A 49 -4.32 0.90 -27.43
C SER A 49 -3.50 -0.33 -27.83
N LEU A 50 -2.63 -0.83 -26.92
CA LEU A 50 -1.74 -1.96 -27.18
C LEU A 50 -2.38 -3.30 -26.82
N GLU A 51 -3.13 -3.38 -25.72
CA GLU A 51 -3.62 -4.64 -25.15
C GLU A 51 -5.15 -4.78 -25.18
N GLY A 52 -5.90 -3.70 -25.45
CA GLY A 52 -7.36 -3.69 -25.33
C GLY A 52 -8.06 -4.79 -26.13
N ASN A 53 -7.77 -4.88 -27.44
CA ASN A 53 -8.38 -5.90 -28.30
C ASN A 53 -7.93 -7.32 -27.91
N ILE A 54 -6.66 -7.50 -27.55
CA ILE A 54 -6.12 -8.82 -27.17
C ILE A 54 -6.77 -9.34 -25.88
N SER A 55 -7.08 -8.45 -24.93
CA SER A 55 -7.74 -8.87 -23.69
C SER A 55 -9.12 -9.48 -23.94
N ILE A 56 -9.88 -8.94 -24.89
CA ILE A 56 -11.22 -9.42 -25.24
C ILE A 56 -11.11 -10.82 -25.85
N ASP A 57 -10.15 -11.02 -26.77
CA ASP A 57 -9.91 -12.32 -27.38
C ASP A 57 -9.49 -13.37 -26.33
N LYS A 58 -8.66 -12.98 -25.35
CA LYS A 58 -8.19 -13.86 -24.28
C LYS A 58 -9.27 -14.21 -23.27
N GLU A 59 -10.16 -13.28 -22.96
CA GLU A 59 -11.32 -13.53 -22.12
C GLU A 59 -12.30 -14.50 -22.80
N GLN A 60 -12.57 -14.28 -24.10
CA GLN A 60 -13.39 -15.22 -24.88
C GLN A 60 -12.77 -16.61 -24.97
N GLU A 61 -11.44 -16.70 -25.13
CA GLU A 61 -10.71 -17.97 -25.09
C GLU A 61 -10.88 -18.67 -23.74
N TYR A 62 -10.76 -17.93 -22.63
CA TYR A 62 -11.00 -18.45 -21.29
C TYR A 62 -12.44 -18.97 -21.14
N ASP A 63 -13.45 -18.18 -21.48
CA ASP A 63 -14.85 -18.56 -21.29
C ASP A 63 -15.29 -19.74 -22.16
N ASN A 64 -14.67 -19.92 -23.34
CA ASN A 64 -15.01 -21.00 -24.25
C ASN A 64 -14.22 -22.31 -24.03
N ARG A 65 -13.14 -22.29 -23.24
CA ARG A 65 -12.13 -23.37 -23.15
C ARG A 65 -12.65 -24.79 -22.86
N CYS A 66 -13.73 -24.92 -22.08
CA CYS A 66 -14.35 -26.21 -21.74
C CYS A 66 -15.85 -26.25 -22.06
N LYS A 67 -16.32 -25.34 -22.92
CA LYS A 67 -17.75 -25.19 -23.21
C LYS A 67 -18.32 -26.39 -23.99
N SER A 68 -17.56 -26.92 -24.94
CA SER A 68 -17.94 -28.11 -25.72
C SER A 68 -17.99 -29.37 -24.84
N GLU A 69 -16.97 -29.58 -24.02
CA GLU A 69 -16.91 -30.69 -23.07
C GLU A 69 -18.04 -30.60 -22.03
N LYS A 70 -18.32 -29.40 -21.49
CA LYS A 70 -19.47 -29.16 -20.62
C LYS A 70 -20.79 -29.55 -21.29
N PHE A 71 -21.01 -29.12 -22.54
CA PHE A 71 -22.23 -29.47 -23.28
C PHE A 71 -22.37 -30.97 -23.51
N ARG A 72 -21.27 -31.65 -23.90
CA ARG A 72 -21.24 -33.12 -24.07
C ARG A 72 -21.55 -33.86 -22.78
N LEU A 73 -21.03 -33.38 -21.65
CA LEU A 73 -21.29 -33.95 -20.33
C LEU A 73 -22.75 -33.74 -19.91
N GLU A 74 -23.31 -32.55 -20.11
CA GLU A 74 -24.71 -32.26 -19.82
C GLU A 74 -25.67 -33.16 -20.62
N GLU A 75 -25.37 -33.40 -21.91
CA GLU A 75 -26.15 -34.29 -22.76
C GLU A 75 -26.03 -35.76 -22.32
N THR A 76 -24.81 -36.22 -22.03
CA THR A 76 -24.56 -37.59 -21.52
C THR A 76 -25.29 -37.82 -20.21
N LEU A 77 -25.20 -36.86 -19.28
CA LEU A 77 -25.86 -36.91 -17.97
C LEU A 77 -27.38 -36.94 -18.10
N ARG A 78 -27.96 -36.10 -18.97
CA ARG A 78 -29.39 -36.11 -19.26
C ARG A 78 -29.85 -37.47 -19.79
N SER A 79 -29.12 -38.04 -20.75
CA SER A 79 -29.46 -39.34 -21.34
C SER A 79 -29.43 -40.48 -20.32
N GLU A 80 -28.46 -40.47 -19.39
CA GLU A 80 -28.34 -41.46 -18.34
C GLU A 80 -29.46 -41.31 -17.30
N ILE A 81 -29.81 -40.08 -16.91
CA ILE A 81 -30.95 -39.80 -16.02
C ILE A 81 -32.26 -40.28 -16.66
N ASP A 82 -32.47 -40.03 -17.95
CA ASP A 82 -33.66 -40.49 -18.68
C ASP A 82 -33.71 -42.03 -18.78
N PHE A 83 -32.56 -42.69 -18.96
CA PHE A 83 -32.46 -44.14 -18.92
C PHE A 83 -32.84 -44.70 -17.54
N LEU A 84 -32.28 -44.15 -16.46
CA LEU A 84 -32.58 -44.60 -15.09
C LEU A 84 -34.05 -44.41 -14.74
N LYS A 85 -34.64 -43.27 -15.14
CA LYS A 85 -36.07 -42.99 -14.94
C LYS A 85 -36.97 -44.02 -15.63
N LYS A 86 -36.58 -44.52 -16.80
CA LYS A 86 -37.32 -45.57 -17.52
C LYS A 86 -37.08 -46.96 -16.95
N SER A 87 -35.85 -47.29 -16.57
CA SER A 87 -35.48 -48.61 -16.07
C SER A 87 -35.96 -48.89 -14.65
N PHE A 88 -36.12 -47.86 -13.81
CA PHE A 88 -36.51 -48.02 -12.41
C PHE A 88 -37.63 -47.05 -12.00
N PRO A 89 -38.88 -47.25 -12.48
CA PRO A 89 -39.99 -46.33 -12.23
C PRO A 89 -40.47 -46.30 -10.77
N THR A 90 -40.16 -47.32 -9.98
CA THR A 90 -40.66 -47.52 -8.61
C THR A 90 -39.59 -47.39 -7.52
N LYS A 91 -38.31 -47.30 -7.88
CA LYS A 91 -37.21 -47.19 -6.91
C LYS A 91 -37.03 -45.76 -6.42
N THR A 92 -36.62 -45.61 -5.17
CA THR A 92 -36.24 -44.30 -4.63
C THR A 92 -34.86 -43.88 -5.17
N ILE A 93 -34.60 -42.57 -5.20
CA ILE A 93 -33.32 -42.01 -5.68
C ILE A 93 -32.13 -42.62 -4.91
N ALA A 94 -32.28 -42.85 -3.60
CA ALA A 94 -31.24 -43.46 -2.78
C ALA A 94 -30.86 -44.88 -3.26
N GLU A 95 -31.85 -45.73 -3.57
CA GLU A 95 -31.62 -47.10 -4.05
C GLU A 95 -31.02 -47.16 -5.47
N VAL A 96 -31.17 -46.09 -6.25
CA VAL A 96 -30.58 -45.96 -7.58
C VAL A 96 -29.13 -45.48 -7.50
N PHE A 97 -28.83 -44.59 -6.55
CA PHE A 97 -27.47 -44.07 -6.31
C PHE A 97 -26.54 -45.04 -5.58
N ASP A 98 -27.09 -46.00 -4.82
CA ASP A 98 -26.32 -47.09 -4.18
C ASP A 98 -25.80 -48.13 -5.19
N ASN A 99 -26.07 -47.92 -6.49
CA ASN A 99 -25.52 -48.72 -7.57
C ASN A 99 -24.09 -48.28 -7.90
N ASP A 100 -23.10 -49.12 -7.57
CA ASP A 100 -21.67 -48.89 -7.84
C ASP A 100 -21.41 -48.43 -9.30
N ASN A 101 -22.15 -48.98 -10.27
CA ASN A 101 -21.98 -48.62 -11.67
C ASN A 101 -22.37 -47.15 -11.95
N LEU A 102 -23.43 -46.66 -11.31
CA LEU A 102 -23.89 -45.29 -11.45
C LEU A 102 -22.90 -44.32 -10.80
N TYR A 103 -22.43 -44.66 -9.59
CA TYR A 103 -21.40 -43.90 -8.90
C TYR A 103 -20.12 -43.78 -9.74
N HIS A 104 -19.64 -44.88 -10.33
CA HIS A 104 -18.47 -44.87 -11.22
C HIS A 104 -18.67 -44.03 -12.48
N LYS A 105 -19.87 -44.05 -13.08
CA LYS A 105 -20.20 -43.18 -14.22
C LYS A 105 -20.16 -41.70 -13.85
N PHE A 106 -20.84 -41.29 -12.76
CA PHE A 106 -20.80 -39.91 -12.28
C PHE A 106 -19.37 -39.45 -11.94
N ARG A 107 -18.60 -40.30 -11.26
CA ARG A 107 -17.19 -40.03 -10.95
C ARG A 107 -16.38 -39.80 -12.23
N THR A 108 -16.62 -40.58 -13.28
CA THR A 108 -15.93 -40.44 -14.57
C THR A 108 -16.28 -39.11 -15.26
N LEU A 109 -17.55 -38.70 -15.23
CA LEU A 109 -18.00 -37.42 -15.78
C LEU A 109 -17.35 -36.22 -15.03
N ILE A 110 -17.27 -36.29 -13.70
CA ILE A 110 -16.60 -35.28 -12.88
C ILE A 110 -15.10 -35.22 -13.23
N ILE A 111 -14.44 -36.37 -13.35
CA ILE A 111 -13.03 -36.45 -13.73
C ILE A 111 -12.80 -35.88 -15.13
N GLN A 112 -13.71 -36.12 -16.09
CA GLN A 112 -13.60 -35.54 -17.43
C GLN A 112 -13.71 -34.01 -17.41
N MET A 113 -14.64 -33.46 -16.63
CA MET A 113 -14.78 -32.01 -16.45
C MET A 113 -13.54 -31.39 -15.80
N ASP A 114 -13.07 -31.98 -14.70
CA ASP A 114 -11.87 -31.56 -13.96
C ASP A 114 -10.61 -31.68 -14.84
N SER A 115 -10.52 -32.75 -15.65
CA SER A 115 -9.43 -32.95 -16.59
C SER A 115 -9.34 -31.83 -17.63
N CYS A 116 -10.48 -31.37 -18.19
CA CYS A 116 -10.48 -30.24 -19.11
C CYS A 116 -9.89 -28.97 -18.46
N HIS A 117 -10.33 -28.65 -17.24
CA HIS A 117 -9.84 -27.48 -16.52
C HIS A 117 -8.37 -27.58 -16.10
N ARG A 118 -7.86 -28.79 -15.80
CA ARG A 118 -6.46 -29.00 -15.40
C ARG A 118 -5.46 -29.01 -16.55
N HIS A 119 -5.86 -29.47 -17.73
CA HIS A 119 -4.95 -29.53 -18.88
C HIS A 119 -4.81 -28.18 -19.60
N LEU A 120 -5.72 -27.24 -19.35
CA LEU A 120 -5.70 -25.92 -19.97
C LEU A 120 -5.08 -24.88 -19.02
N ASN A 121 -3.87 -24.42 -19.36
CA ASN A 121 -3.18 -23.34 -18.65
C ASN A 121 -3.70 -21.96 -19.07
N ILE A 122 -5.02 -21.73 -18.92
CA ILE A 122 -5.67 -20.47 -19.26
C ILE A 122 -6.25 -19.87 -17.97
N SER A 123 -5.66 -18.77 -17.51
CA SER A 123 -6.11 -18.01 -16.34
C SER A 123 -7.29 -17.10 -16.68
N LYS A 124 -8.14 -16.81 -15.69
CA LYS A 124 -9.21 -15.82 -15.84
C LYS A 124 -8.55 -14.48 -16.21
N VAL A 125 -9.04 -13.84 -17.27
CA VAL A 125 -8.55 -12.55 -17.76
C VAL A 125 -9.63 -11.52 -17.50
N LYS A 126 -9.22 -10.32 -17.06
CA LYS A 126 -10.13 -9.18 -16.87
C LYS A 126 -10.22 -8.36 -18.17
N GLU A 127 -11.43 -8.01 -18.58
CA GLU A 127 -11.65 -7.14 -19.74
C GLU A 127 -10.91 -5.79 -19.58
N LEU A 128 -10.16 -5.38 -20.61
CA LEU A 128 -9.56 -4.06 -20.64
C LEU A 128 -10.50 -3.04 -21.28
N ASN A 129 -10.93 -2.09 -20.47
CA ASN A 129 -11.48 -0.81 -20.88
C ASN A 129 -10.55 0.31 -20.38
N PHE A 130 -10.85 1.57 -20.70
CA PHE A 130 -10.01 2.69 -20.27
C PHE A 130 -9.86 2.77 -18.74
N VAL A 131 -10.92 2.46 -18.01
CA VAL A 131 -10.97 2.54 -16.54
C VAL A 131 -10.13 1.42 -15.90
N THR A 132 -10.24 0.18 -16.39
CA THR A 132 -9.38 -0.92 -15.94
C THR A 132 -7.93 -0.74 -16.36
N SER A 133 -7.68 -0.16 -17.54
CA SER A 133 -6.33 0.24 -17.97
C SER A 133 -5.73 1.32 -17.05
N PHE A 134 -6.52 2.30 -16.62
CA PHE A 134 -6.10 3.30 -15.64
C PHE A 134 -5.74 2.66 -14.30
N SER A 135 -6.61 1.77 -13.79
CA SER A 135 -6.35 1.04 -12.54
C SER A 135 -5.06 0.21 -12.62
N PHE A 136 -4.85 -0.50 -13.73
CA PHE A 136 -3.64 -1.27 -13.99
C PHE A 136 -2.39 -0.38 -14.04
N VAL A 137 -2.41 0.69 -14.82
CA VAL A 137 -1.27 1.61 -14.93
C VAL A 137 -0.95 2.28 -13.59
N TYR A 138 -1.96 2.60 -12.79
CA TYR A 138 -1.77 3.04 -11.41
C TYR A 138 -1.12 1.97 -10.54
N SER A 139 -1.56 0.70 -10.60
CA SER A 139 -1.02 -0.36 -9.75
C SER A 139 0.47 -0.61 -10.02
N ILE A 140 0.89 -0.43 -11.28
CA ILE A 140 2.30 -0.50 -11.69
C ILE A 140 3.09 0.72 -11.21
N MET A 141 2.58 1.93 -11.47
CA MET A 141 3.22 3.18 -11.05
C MET A 141 3.42 3.24 -9.53
N SER A 142 2.43 2.76 -8.77
CA SER A 142 2.47 2.68 -7.30
C SER A 142 3.26 1.49 -6.76
N THR A 143 3.75 0.61 -7.64
CA THR A 143 4.43 -0.65 -7.30
C THR A 143 3.60 -1.62 -6.46
N VAL A 144 2.27 -1.52 -6.49
CA VAL A 144 1.38 -2.52 -5.89
C VAL A 144 1.36 -3.77 -6.77
N GLY A 145 1.09 -3.60 -8.06
CA GLY A 145 1.13 -4.67 -9.06
C GLY A 145 0.23 -5.88 -8.76
N TYR A 146 -1.08 -5.66 -8.60
CA TYR A 146 -2.05 -6.72 -8.25
C TYR A 146 -1.93 -8.00 -9.11
N GLY A 147 -1.61 -7.87 -10.40
CA GLY A 147 -1.49 -9.03 -11.29
C GLY A 147 -2.84 -9.62 -11.74
N ASP A 148 -3.95 -8.93 -11.49
CA ASP A 148 -5.27 -9.22 -12.09
C ASP A 148 -5.31 -8.93 -13.59
N VAL A 149 -4.38 -8.09 -14.06
CA VAL A 149 -4.15 -7.75 -15.46
C VAL A 149 -2.66 -7.94 -15.78
N ILE A 150 -2.36 -8.56 -16.92
CA ILE A 150 -0.99 -8.75 -17.42
C ILE A 150 -0.91 -8.42 -18.93
N PRO A 151 0.22 -7.89 -19.41
CA PRO A 151 0.41 -7.67 -20.85
C PRO A 151 0.73 -8.97 -21.58
N TYR A 152 0.05 -9.22 -22.70
CA TYR A 152 0.28 -10.40 -23.53
C TYR A 152 1.23 -10.10 -24.69
N THR A 153 1.14 -8.90 -25.27
CA THR A 153 1.93 -8.51 -26.43
C THR A 153 3.35 -8.09 -26.07
N ILE A 154 4.28 -8.24 -27.02
CA ILE A 154 5.64 -7.71 -26.91
C ILE A 154 5.65 -6.18 -26.70
N PRO A 155 4.92 -5.36 -27.49
CA PRO A 155 4.90 -3.91 -27.27
C PRO A 155 4.29 -3.52 -25.92
N GLY A 156 3.25 -4.20 -25.43
CA GLY A 156 2.70 -3.95 -24.10
C GLY A 156 3.69 -4.24 -22.97
N LYS A 157 4.43 -5.36 -23.07
CA LYS A 157 5.51 -5.70 -22.12
C LYS A 157 6.65 -4.67 -22.15
N LEU A 158 7.07 -4.22 -23.33
CA LEU A 158 8.12 -3.22 -23.46
C LEU A 158 7.68 -1.86 -22.92
N PHE A 159 6.45 -1.44 -23.24
CA PHE A 159 5.83 -0.22 -22.71
C PHE A 159 5.83 -0.25 -21.18
N LEU A 160 5.42 -1.36 -20.58
CA LEU A 160 5.36 -1.53 -19.13
C LEU A 160 6.74 -1.28 -18.47
N VAL A 161 7.80 -1.86 -19.01
CA VAL A 161 9.17 -1.70 -18.49
C VAL A 161 9.62 -0.24 -18.56
N LEU A 162 9.48 0.39 -19.73
CA LEU A 162 9.92 1.77 -19.95
C LEU A 162 9.10 2.77 -19.13
N PHE A 163 7.79 2.55 -19.06
CA PHE A 163 6.87 3.37 -18.26
C PHE A 163 7.24 3.31 -16.77
N SER A 164 7.47 2.12 -16.24
CA SER A 164 7.78 1.90 -14.82
C SER A 164 9.08 2.59 -14.36
N ILE A 165 10.11 2.61 -15.21
CA ILE A 165 11.40 3.27 -14.90
C ILE A 165 11.20 4.77 -14.62
N ILE A 166 10.25 5.40 -15.31
CA ILE A 166 9.98 6.84 -15.20
C ILE A 166 8.95 7.13 -14.10
N THR A 167 7.86 6.36 -14.06
CA THR A 167 6.71 6.70 -13.23
C THR A 167 6.85 6.26 -11.78
N ILE A 168 7.59 5.20 -11.48
CA ILE A 168 7.84 4.76 -10.09
C ILE A 168 8.59 5.84 -9.29
N PRO A 169 9.75 6.38 -9.74
CA PRO A 169 10.42 7.46 -9.00
C PRO A 169 9.58 8.73 -8.89
N LEU A 170 8.81 9.06 -9.94
CA LEU A 170 7.89 10.20 -9.94
C LEU A 170 6.82 10.04 -8.85
N PHE A 171 6.21 8.85 -8.77
CA PHE A 171 5.19 8.55 -7.76
C PHE A 171 5.77 8.52 -6.35
N ILE A 172 6.99 7.98 -6.18
CA ILE A 172 7.70 8.02 -4.90
C ILE A 172 7.91 9.45 -4.41
N THR A 173 8.37 10.32 -5.31
CA THR A 173 8.58 11.74 -4.99
C THR A 173 7.25 12.41 -4.64
N PHE A 174 6.19 12.13 -5.40
CA PHE A 174 4.84 12.65 -5.14
C PHE A 174 4.33 12.26 -3.75
N TYR A 175 4.33 10.97 -3.38
CA TYR A 175 3.72 10.57 -2.11
C TYR A 175 4.55 11.01 -0.90
N ILE A 176 5.88 11.16 -1.02
CA ILE A 176 6.73 11.71 0.06
C ILE A 176 6.29 13.14 0.39
N GLU A 177 6.25 14.02 -0.61
CA GLU A 177 5.83 15.42 -0.45
C GLU A 177 4.38 15.54 0.03
N PHE A 178 3.51 14.67 -0.49
CA PHE A 178 2.12 14.58 -0.06
C PHE A 178 2.00 14.18 1.43
N SER A 179 2.79 13.20 1.88
CA SER A 179 2.81 12.75 3.28
C SER A 179 3.26 13.85 4.24
N GLU A 180 4.19 14.71 3.83
CA GLU A 180 4.68 15.82 4.64
C GLU A 180 3.60 16.89 4.83
N ILE A 181 2.94 17.30 3.74
CA ILE A 181 1.85 18.29 3.81
C ILE A 181 0.69 17.78 4.66
N ILE A 182 0.29 16.52 4.48
CA ILE A 182 -0.77 15.92 5.31
C ILE A 182 -0.37 15.92 6.78
N THR A 183 0.85 15.51 7.08
CA THR A 183 1.32 15.44 8.47
C THR A 183 1.38 16.81 9.13
N ILE A 184 1.85 17.84 8.42
CA ILE A 184 1.85 19.23 8.92
C ILE A 184 0.42 19.70 9.19
N LYS A 185 -0.53 19.42 8.29
CA LYS A 185 -1.94 19.78 8.48
C LYS A 185 -2.55 19.05 9.67
N LEU A 186 -2.26 17.77 9.86
CA LEU A 186 -2.75 16.99 11.00
C LEU A 186 -2.19 17.51 12.33
N ILE A 187 -0.90 17.84 12.40
CA ILE A 187 -0.30 18.42 13.59
C ILE A 187 -0.95 19.78 13.91
N LYS A 188 -1.11 20.66 12.91
CA LYS A 188 -1.81 21.95 13.08
C LYS A 188 -3.25 21.76 13.55
N ALA A 189 -3.98 20.80 13.00
CA ALA A 189 -5.33 20.48 13.40
C ALA A 189 -5.41 19.94 14.83
N TYR A 190 -4.48 19.04 15.21
CA TYR A 190 -4.37 18.51 16.56
C TYR A 190 -4.11 19.60 17.60
N ILE A 191 -3.15 20.48 17.35
CA ILE A 191 -2.83 21.60 18.25
C ILE A 191 -4.00 22.59 18.32
N GLY A 192 -4.63 22.90 17.18
CA GLY A 192 -5.83 23.74 17.14
C GLY A 192 -7.00 23.17 17.94
N LEU A 193 -7.19 21.85 17.89
CA LEU A 193 -8.21 21.16 18.69
C LEU A 193 -7.85 21.17 20.18
N TYR A 194 -6.59 20.87 20.52
CA TYR A 194 -6.08 20.91 21.88
C TYR A 194 -6.31 22.29 22.52
N ASN A 195 -5.92 23.36 21.83
CA ASN A 195 -6.09 24.74 22.32
C ASN A 195 -7.56 25.12 22.48
N LYS A 196 -8.45 24.70 21.56
CA LYS A 196 -9.90 24.94 21.69
C LYS A 196 -10.51 24.21 22.90
N VAL A 197 -10.11 22.97 23.15
CA VAL A 197 -10.57 22.18 24.29
C VAL A 197 -10.06 22.78 25.59
N HIS A 198 -8.78 23.13 25.65
CA HIS A 198 -8.14 23.73 26.81
C HIS A 198 -8.75 25.11 27.17
N MET A 199 -9.05 25.94 26.17
CA MET A 199 -9.77 27.21 26.36
C MET A 199 -11.19 27.02 26.89
N LYS A 200 -11.89 25.95 26.48
CA LYS A 200 -13.24 25.62 26.99
C LYS A 200 -13.23 25.05 28.42
N ILE A 201 -12.17 24.35 28.80
CA ILE A 201 -12.05 23.70 30.12
C ILE A 201 -11.53 24.67 31.21
N GLY A 202 -11.14 25.90 30.84
CA GLY A 202 -10.81 26.96 31.80
C GLY A 202 -9.54 26.72 32.63
N ILE A 203 -8.72 25.75 32.23
CA ILE A 203 -7.42 25.51 32.86
C ILE A 203 -6.47 26.60 32.35
N ILE A 204 -5.94 27.41 33.28
CA ILE A 204 -4.93 28.44 33.02
C ILE A 204 -3.57 27.74 32.84
N GLY A 205 -3.43 27.03 31.72
CA GLY A 205 -2.17 26.49 31.21
C GLY A 205 -1.70 27.34 30.03
N LYS A 206 -0.39 27.59 29.93
CA LYS A 206 0.25 28.34 28.83
C LYS A 206 -0.30 27.88 27.47
N GLU A 207 -0.66 28.83 26.61
CA GLU A 207 -1.00 28.56 25.22
C GLU A 207 0.14 27.77 24.55
N VAL A 208 -0.11 26.51 24.21
CA VAL A 208 0.83 25.70 23.42
C VAL A 208 0.66 26.12 21.97
N SER A 209 1.45 27.12 21.56
CA SER A 209 1.44 27.60 20.19
C SER A 209 2.08 26.55 19.26
N SER A 210 1.47 26.35 18.08
CA SER A 210 1.99 25.45 17.05
C SER A 210 3.44 25.76 16.67
N THR A 211 3.86 27.01 16.79
CA THR A 211 5.23 27.48 16.53
C THR A 211 6.24 27.07 17.61
N THR A 212 5.83 26.90 18.86
CA THR A 212 6.74 26.42 19.94
C THR A 212 6.95 24.91 19.88
N VAL A 213 5.92 24.12 19.53
CA VAL A 213 6.06 22.66 19.35
C VAL A 213 6.90 22.31 18.12
N MET A 214 6.83 23.11 17.04
CA MET A 214 7.66 22.91 15.85
C MET A 214 9.13 23.29 16.06
N LYS A 215 9.46 24.09 17.09
CA LYS A 215 10.85 24.51 17.40
C LYS A 215 11.61 23.54 18.31
N ASP A 216 10.93 22.79 19.16
CA ASP A 216 11.56 21.66 19.86
C ASP A 216 11.61 20.46 18.92
N GLN A 217 12.75 20.29 18.24
CA GLN A 217 12.92 19.30 17.17
C GLN A 217 12.69 17.86 17.66
N GLU A 218 12.94 17.56 18.93
CA GLU A 218 12.72 16.22 19.51
C GLU A 218 11.23 15.98 19.83
N THR A 219 10.53 16.97 20.39
CA THR A 219 9.08 16.93 20.64
C THR A 219 8.26 16.97 19.35
N TYR A 220 8.70 17.73 18.34
CA TYR A 220 8.09 17.74 17.01
C TYR A 220 8.20 16.38 16.33
N GLN A 221 9.36 15.73 16.39
CA GLN A 221 9.55 14.43 15.75
C GLN A 221 8.72 13.32 16.42
N THR A 222 8.65 13.31 17.75
CA THR A 222 7.85 12.33 18.49
C THR A 222 6.35 12.54 18.26
N SER A 223 5.87 13.78 18.30
CA SER A 223 4.47 14.10 17.97
C SER A 223 4.12 13.78 16.51
N LYS A 224 5.03 14.07 15.56
CA LYS A 224 4.90 13.67 14.15
C LYS A 224 4.72 12.17 14.02
N ALA A 225 5.56 11.38 14.67
CA ALA A 225 5.49 9.92 14.65
C ALA A 225 4.16 9.40 15.22
N ILE A 226 3.77 9.85 16.41
CA ILE A 226 2.54 9.40 17.09
C ILE A 226 1.29 9.78 16.27
N ILE A 227 1.19 11.03 15.83
CA ILE A 227 0.04 11.52 15.06
C ILE A 227 -0.05 10.78 13.72
N SER A 228 1.09 10.57 13.04
CA SER A 228 1.12 9.83 11.78
C SER A 228 0.70 8.35 11.96
N LEU A 229 1.09 7.71 13.07
CA LEU A 229 0.70 6.33 13.37
C LEU A 229 -0.80 6.21 13.70
N LEU A 230 -1.35 7.15 14.48
CA LEU A 230 -2.78 7.20 14.76
C LEU A 230 -3.59 7.45 13.49
N ALA A 231 -3.16 8.39 12.66
CA ALA A 231 -3.78 8.67 11.37
C ALA A 231 -3.71 7.46 10.43
N PHE A 232 -2.57 6.75 10.39
CA PHE A 232 -2.41 5.52 9.63
C PHE A 232 -3.47 4.48 10.01
N ILE A 233 -3.63 4.22 11.32
CA ILE A 233 -4.61 3.25 11.83
C ILE A 233 -6.04 3.66 11.41
N VAL A 234 -6.39 4.94 11.56
CA VAL A 234 -7.71 5.45 11.15
C VAL A 234 -7.93 5.29 9.65
N VAL A 235 -6.94 5.60 8.82
CA VAL A 235 -7.03 5.46 7.36
C VAL A 235 -7.21 4.00 6.97
N VAL A 236 -6.46 3.07 7.59
CA VAL A 236 -6.64 1.63 7.33
C VAL A 236 -8.06 1.20 7.69
N PHE A 237 -8.54 1.48 8.90
CA PHE A 237 -9.89 1.07 9.31
C PHE A 237 -10.99 1.68 8.45
N THR A 238 -10.89 2.97 8.10
CA THR A 238 -11.87 3.63 7.22
C THR A 238 -11.87 3.02 5.82
N THR A 239 -10.70 2.75 5.26
CA THR A 239 -10.57 2.08 3.95
C THR A 239 -11.14 0.66 4.00
N CYS A 240 -10.90 -0.10 5.07
CA CYS A 240 -11.48 -1.44 5.24
C CYS A 240 -13.00 -1.42 5.27
N ILE A 241 -13.61 -0.45 5.97
CA ILE A 241 -15.07 -0.31 6.02
C ILE A 241 -15.62 0.02 4.63
N LEU A 242 -14.97 0.94 3.89
CA LEU A 242 -15.36 1.29 2.53
C LEU A 242 -15.26 0.09 1.58
N HIS A 243 -14.15 -0.65 1.64
CA HIS A 243 -13.93 -1.83 0.81
C HIS A 243 -15.01 -2.89 1.09
N TYR A 244 -15.26 -3.21 2.37
CA TYR A 244 -16.31 -4.16 2.76
C TYR A 244 -17.71 -3.73 2.29
N GLN A 245 -18.01 -2.43 2.30
CA GLN A 245 -19.27 -1.92 1.74
C GLN A 245 -19.36 -2.10 0.22
N ILE A 246 -18.24 -2.00 -0.50
CA ILE A 246 -18.19 -2.21 -1.95
C ILE A 246 -18.36 -3.71 -2.26
N THR A 247 -17.60 -4.58 -1.61
CA THR A 247 -17.61 -6.04 -1.86
C THR A 247 -18.81 -6.77 -1.25
N SER A 248 -19.47 -6.23 -0.23
CA SER A 248 -20.73 -6.84 0.25
C SER A 248 -21.87 -6.75 -0.76
N THR A 249 -21.75 -5.89 -1.78
CA THR A 249 -22.73 -5.77 -2.87
C THR A 249 -22.38 -6.61 -4.11
N THR A 250 -21.23 -7.27 -4.13
CA THR A 250 -20.79 -8.09 -5.27
C THR A 250 -21.39 -9.50 -5.21
N PRO A 251 -21.44 -10.23 -6.35
CA PRO A 251 -22.03 -11.57 -6.41
C PRO A 251 -21.36 -12.59 -5.48
N GLN A 252 -20.08 -12.38 -5.18
CA GLN A 252 -19.32 -13.12 -4.18
C GLN A 252 -18.99 -12.14 -3.04
N PRO A 253 -19.78 -12.12 -1.95
CA PRO A 253 -19.51 -11.22 -0.83
C PRO A 253 -18.28 -11.68 -0.08
N GLU A 254 -17.36 -10.75 0.16
CA GLU A 254 -16.18 -10.98 0.97
C GLU A 254 -16.46 -10.76 2.46
N ASP A 255 -15.74 -11.47 3.32
CA ASP A 255 -15.74 -11.22 4.76
C ASP A 255 -14.82 -10.05 5.12
N PHE A 256 -15.02 -9.48 6.31
CA PHE A 256 -14.25 -8.31 6.74
C PHE A 256 -12.74 -8.58 6.85
N MET A 257 -12.30 -9.81 7.17
CA MET A 257 -10.86 -10.11 7.22
C MET A 257 -10.23 -10.12 5.84
N SER A 258 -10.93 -10.62 4.82
CA SER A 258 -10.50 -10.51 3.43
C SER A 258 -10.37 -9.06 2.99
N SER A 259 -11.33 -8.20 3.37
CA SER A 259 -11.26 -6.76 3.11
C SER A 259 -10.07 -6.09 3.80
N LEU A 260 -9.81 -6.44 5.07
CA LEU A 260 -8.66 -5.92 5.81
C LEU A 260 -7.32 -6.35 5.19
N LEU A 261 -7.25 -7.60 4.74
CA LEU A 261 -6.07 -8.14 4.09
C LEU A 261 -5.81 -7.44 2.76
N PHE A 262 -6.83 -7.26 1.92
CA PHE A 262 -6.71 -6.52 0.66
C PHE A 262 -6.24 -5.08 0.87
N VAL A 263 -6.83 -4.36 1.84
CA VAL A 263 -6.45 -2.98 2.16
C VAL A 263 -5.02 -2.91 2.66
N PHE A 264 -4.63 -3.82 3.55
CA PHE A 264 -3.25 -3.88 4.05
C PHE A 264 -2.27 -4.17 2.92
N GLU A 265 -2.53 -5.14 2.06
CA GLU A 265 -1.68 -5.49 0.91
C GLU A 265 -1.57 -4.35 -0.10
N SER A 266 -2.65 -3.60 -0.32
CA SER A 266 -2.67 -2.44 -1.21
C SER A 266 -1.85 -1.29 -0.65
N ILE A 267 -1.98 -1.01 0.65
CA ILE A 267 -1.24 0.08 1.32
C ILE A 267 0.23 -0.28 1.55
N ALA A 268 0.52 -1.55 1.83
CA ALA A 268 1.87 -2.07 2.03
C ALA A 268 2.62 -2.34 0.72
N LEU A 269 1.96 -2.16 -0.44
CA LEU A 269 2.50 -2.40 -1.78
C LEU A 269 2.92 -3.87 -1.99
N ILE A 270 2.14 -4.81 -1.45
CA ILE A 270 2.33 -6.26 -1.63
C ILE A 270 1.58 -6.74 -2.88
N GLY A 271 0.30 -6.38 -2.99
CA GLY A 271 -0.53 -6.59 -4.18
C GLY A 271 -0.68 -8.05 -4.65
N LEU A 272 -1.23 -8.95 -3.83
CA LEU A 272 -1.46 -10.34 -4.26
C LEU A 272 -2.60 -10.50 -5.28
N GLY A 273 -3.54 -9.54 -5.31
CA GLY A 273 -4.49 -9.32 -6.40
C GLY A 273 -5.64 -10.32 -6.56
N TYR A 274 -5.84 -11.25 -5.64
CA TYR A 274 -6.96 -12.18 -5.69
C TYR A 274 -8.30 -11.60 -5.22
N ASN A 275 -8.29 -10.47 -4.49
CA ASN A 275 -9.46 -9.74 -3.98
C ASN A 275 -9.59 -8.32 -4.57
N VAL A 276 -9.15 -8.11 -5.82
CA VAL A 276 -9.32 -6.78 -6.46
C VAL A 276 -10.80 -6.54 -6.75
N PRO A 277 -11.37 -5.38 -6.38
CA PRO A 277 -12.78 -5.09 -6.65
C PRO A 277 -13.13 -5.24 -8.14
N GLU A 278 -14.23 -5.95 -8.42
CA GLU A 278 -14.76 -6.09 -9.78
C GLU A 278 -15.22 -4.72 -10.31
N ASP A 279 -15.91 -3.94 -9.47
CA ASP A 279 -16.37 -2.57 -9.74
C ASP A 279 -15.21 -1.57 -9.75
N THR A 280 -14.49 -1.52 -10.87
CA THR A 280 -13.29 -0.69 -11.01
C THR A 280 -13.58 0.82 -10.86
N ILE A 281 -14.79 1.27 -11.19
CA ILE A 281 -15.21 2.67 -11.01
C ILE A 281 -15.28 3.03 -9.52
N LYS A 282 -15.94 2.20 -8.69
CA LYS A 282 -16.02 2.44 -7.24
C LYS A 282 -14.63 2.40 -6.63
N TYR A 283 -13.79 1.45 -7.04
CA TYR A 283 -12.40 1.37 -6.62
C TYR A 283 -11.65 2.70 -6.91
N ILE A 284 -11.65 3.20 -8.15
CA ILE A 284 -10.87 4.40 -8.51
C ILE A 284 -11.38 5.68 -7.83
N PHE A 285 -12.69 5.89 -7.74
CA PHE A 285 -13.22 7.17 -7.27
C PHE A 285 -13.48 7.21 -5.76
N ILE A 286 -13.72 6.06 -5.12
CA ILE A 286 -14.05 5.99 -3.70
C ILE A 286 -12.87 5.46 -2.90
N GLU A 287 -12.30 4.31 -3.30
CA GLU A 287 -11.34 3.59 -2.46
C GLU A 287 -9.89 4.05 -2.66
N LEU A 288 -9.48 4.20 -3.93
CA LEU A 288 -8.13 4.55 -4.34
C LEU A 288 -7.58 5.84 -3.69
N PRO A 289 -8.35 6.93 -3.51
CA PRO A 289 -7.86 8.11 -2.80
C PRO A 289 -7.43 7.81 -1.36
N PHE A 290 -8.16 6.92 -0.67
CA PHE A 290 -7.80 6.51 0.69
C PHE A 290 -6.60 5.57 0.68
N ILE A 291 -6.48 4.68 -0.31
CA ILE A 291 -5.28 3.86 -0.50
C ILE A 291 -4.05 4.75 -0.70
N ILE A 292 -4.10 5.79 -1.54
CA ILE A 292 -2.98 6.73 -1.75
C ILE A 292 -2.57 7.43 -0.46
N ILE A 293 -3.55 7.87 0.35
CA ILE A 293 -3.31 8.44 1.68
C ILE A 293 -2.68 7.39 2.60
N GLY A 294 -3.19 6.15 2.57
CA GLY A 294 -2.68 5.01 3.33
C GLY A 294 -1.22 4.69 3.01
N VAL A 295 -0.87 4.59 1.72
CA VAL A 295 0.50 4.37 1.23
C VAL A 295 1.44 5.46 1.75
N SER A 296 0.98 6.71 1.76
CA SER A 296 1.75 7.85 2.26
C SER A 296 2.09 7.71 3.75
N PHE A 297 1.10 7.33 4.57
CA PHE A 297 1.31 7.06 6.00
C PHE A 297 2.12 5.79 6.26
N PHE A 298 1.93 4.75 5.45
CA PHE A 298 2.73 3.53 5.55
C PHE A 298 4.20 3.81 5.25
N GLY A 299 4.49 4.65 4.26
CA GLY A 299 5.85 5.13 3.98
C GLY A 299 6.48 5.84 5.18
N LEU A 300 5.72 6.67 5.89
CA LEU A 300 6.16 7.31 7.14
C LEU A 300 6.36 6.30 8.27
N TYR A 301 5.45 5.33 8.42
CA TYR A 301 5.58 4.24 9.39
C TYR A 301 6.85 3.43 9.16
N ILE A 302 7.11 2.98 7.94
CA ILE A 302 8.32 2.25 7.57
C ILE A 302 9.56 3.10 7.88
N ASN A 303 9.55 4.40 7.57
CA ASN A 303 10.63 5.31 7.93
C ASN A 303 10.91 5.34 9.43
N ILE A 304 9.86 5.47 10.25
CA ILE A 304 9.97 5.50 11.71
C ILE A 304 10.54 4.18 12.24
N ILE A 305 10.02 3.05 11.76
CA ILE A 305 10.48 1.71 12.17
C ILE A 305 11.94 1.49 11.75
N VAL A 306 12.32 1.83 10.52
CA VAL A 306 13.70 1.70 10.04
C VAL A 306 14.65 2.55 10.89
N ASN A 307 14.27 3.78 11.21
CA ASN A 307 15.07 4.65 12.08
C ASN A 307 15.18 4.10 13.51
N PHE A 308 14.08 3.58 14.07
CA PHE A 308 14.07 2.92 15.37
C PHE A 308 15.02 1.71 15.39
N LEU A 309 14.92 0.81 14.40
CA LEU A 309 15.75 -0.38 14.27
C LEU A 309 17.23 -0.03 14.09
N ARG A 310 17.54 1.03 13.34
CA ARG A 310 18.92 1.43 13.02
C ARG A 310 19.61 2.18 14.17
N HIS A 311 18.90 3.00 14.93
CA HIS A 311 19.52 3.93 15.89
C HIS A 311 19.10 3.71 17.35
N THR A 312 17.81 3.48 17.58
CA THR A 312 17.24 3.40 18.94
C THR A 312 17.41 2.00 19.52
N LEU A 313 17.07 0.96 18.76
CA LEU A 313 17.14 -0.43 19.19
C LEU A 313 18.56 -0.84 19.64
N PRO A 314 19.65 -0.55 18.90
CA PRO A 314 21.01 -0.85 19.36
C PRO A 314 21.36 -0.16 20.67
N THR A 315 20.93 1.10 20.84
CA THR A 315 21.20 1.87 22.07
C THR A 315 20.47 1.29 23.28
N PHE A 316 19.25 0.78 23.11
CA PHE A 316 18.53 0.06 24.15
C PHE A 316 19.20 -1.26 24.51
N ILE A 317 19.62 -2.03 23.50
CA ILE A 317 20.32 -3.31 23.69
C ILE A 317 21.66 -3.09 24.41
N SER A 318 22.45 -2.09 24.02
CA SER A 318 23.75 -1.80 24.67
C SER A 318 23.62 -1.30 26.11
N ARG A 319 22.48 -0.71 26.47
CA ARG A 319 22.18 -0.34 27.87
C ARG A 319 21.80 -1.56 28.72
N ARG A 320 21.14 -2.55 28.12
CA ARG A 320 20.70 -3.79 28.78
C ARG A 320 21.81 -4.84 28.87
N TYR A 321 22.70 -4.88 27.88
CA TYR A 321 23.84 -5.77 27.79
C TYR A 321 25.12 -4.92 27.72
N HIS A 322 25.92 -4.94 28.79
CA HIS A 322 27.20 -4.24 28.81
C HIS A 322 28.10 -4.77 27.68
N ILE A 323 28.42 -3.90 26.72
CA ILE A 323 29.48 -4.13 25.74
C ILE A 323 30.76 -4.35 26.54
N ARG A 324 31.26 -5.60 26.60
CA ARG A 324 32.60 -5.86 27.11
C ARG A 324 33.56 -5.22 26.12
N GLY A 325 34.12 -4.08 26.50
CA GLY A 325 35.15 -3.41 25.72
C GLY A 325 36.25 -4.40 25.36
N SER A 326 36.63 -4.39 24.08
CA SER A 326 37.71 -5.19 23.50
C SER A 326 38.90 -5.30 24.45
N THR A 327 39.08 -6.47 25.04
CA THR A 327 40.38 -6.89 25.57
C THR A 327 41.30 -7.11 24.36
N ALA A 328 42.57 -6.74 24.50
CA ALA A 328 43.60 -6.69 23.43
C ALA A 328 43.85 -8.02 22.68
N THR A 329 43.19 -9.09 23.08
CA THR A 329 43.13 -10.39 22.40
C THR A 329 41.71 -10.94 22.60
N GLY A 330 40.92 -11.15 21.55
CA GLY A 330 39.64 -11.85 21.67
C GLY A 330 38.57 -11.36 20.69
N ASP A 331 37.98 -12.31 19.99
CA ASP A 331 37.01 -12.16 18.90
C ASP A 331 35.93 -11.11 19.17
N LEU A 332 35.68 -10.25 18.17
CA LEU A 332 34.49 -9.39 18.17
C LEU A 332 33.26 -10.28 18.31
N GLN A 333 32.49 -10.10 19.38
CA GLN A 333 31.22 -10.80 19.52
C GLN A 333 30.26 -10.29 18.42
N PHE A 334 29.42 -11.17 17.88
CA PHE A 334 28.44 -10.81 16.85
C PHE A 334 27.62 -9.57 17.22
N ILE A 335 27.32 -9.41 18.51
CA ILE A 335 26.60 -8.27 19.08
C ILE A 335 27.35 -6.94 18.87
N ASP A 336 28.68 -6.93 18.91
CA ASP A 336 29.48 -5.71 18.71
C ASP A 336 29.38 -5.19 17.28
N TYR A 337 29.19 -6.07 16.29
CA TYR A 337 28.95 -5.66 14.89
C TYR A 337 27.57 -4.99 14.72
N ILE A 338 26.58 -5.40 15.51
CA ILE A 338 25.24 -4.79 15.51
C ILE A 338 25.25 -3.45 16.26
N LEU A 339 26.04 -3.34 17.33
CA LEU A 339 26.06 -2.17 18.22
C LEU A 339 27.05 -1.07 17.81
N LYS A 340 28.11 -1.38 17.05
CA LYS A 340 29.13 -0.40 16.66
C LYS A 340 28.58 0.59 15.62
N ARG A 341 28.24 1.81 16.07
CA ARG A 341 27.87 2.92 15.17
C ARG A 341 28.97 3.14 14.13
N ARG A 342 28.57 3.12 12.85
CA ARG A 342 29.45 3.46 11.72
C ARG A 342 29.88 4.93 11.85
N LYS A 343 31.18 5.20 12.04
CA LYS A 343 31.72 6.57 12.18
C LYS A 343 31.97 7.28 10.83
N VAL A 344 32.00 6.55 9.73
CA VAL A 344 32.28 7.11 8.39
C VAL A 344 30.98 7.28 7.62
N LYS A 345 30.57 8.53 7.37
CA LYS A 345 29.55 8.86 6.36
C LYS A 345 30.21 8.78 4.99
N PHE A 346 29.74 7.90 4.09
CA PHE A 346 30.10 7.98 2.69
C PHE A 346 29.37 9.18 2.08
N ALA A 347 30.09 10.24 1.75
CA ALA A 347 29.55 11.35 0.97
C ALA A 347 29.41 10.88 -0.49
N GLY A 348 28.20 10.85 -1.04
CA GLY A 348 27.91 10.41 -2.41
C GLY A 348 26.53 9.76 -2.56
N ILE A 349 26.28 9.09 -3.69
CA ILE A 349 25.01 8.40 -4.03
C ILE A 349 24.56 7.38 -2.96
N THR A 350 25.50 6.92 -2.12
CA THR A 350 25.26 5.99 -1.01
C THR A 350 24.97 6.67 0.33
N SER A 351 24.89 8.01 0.39
CA SER A 351 24.50 8.72 1.61
C SER A 351 23.02 8.48 1.90
N ASP A 352 22.69 8.35 3.18
CA ASP A 352 21.33 8.08 3.61
C ASP A 352 20.48 9.34 3.46
N TYR A 353 19.89 9.53 2.27
CA TYR A 353 19.03 10.66 1.93
C TYR A 353 17.82 10.81 2.86
N ARG A 354 17.40 9.73 3.54
CA ARG A 354 16.34 9.76 4.56
C ARG A 354 16.81 10.34 5.89
N SER A 355 18.11 10.29 6.17
CA SER A 355 18.71 10.80 7.41
C SER A 355 19.19 12.26 7.32
N ASP A 356 19.51 12.76 6.11
CA ASP A 356 20.15 14.07 5.95
C ASP A 356 19.17 15.25 6.07
N VAL A 357 17.85 15.04 5.89
CA VAL A 357 16.81 16.06 6.17
C VAL A 357 16.75 16.42 7.66
N TYR A 358 17.17 15.52 8.55
CA TYR A 358 17.02 15.69 10.00
C TYR A 358 18.26 16.28 10.71
N VAL A 359 19.38 16.49 10.01
CA VAL A 359 20.67 16.85 10.62
C VAL A 359 21.21 18.21 10.16
N ARG A 360 20.70 18.78 9.05
CA ARG A 360 21.25 20.03 8.50
C ARG A 360 21.21 21.20 9.50
N ASN A 361 20.18 21.27 10.35
CA ASN A 361 20.04 22.32 11.37
C ASN A 361 21.05 22.20 12.54
N ASN A 362 21.63 21.01 12.79
CA ASN A 362 22.63 20.84 13.84
C ASN A 362 24.04 21.20 13.38
N LEU A 363 24.33 21.22 12.07
CA LEU A 363 25.64 21.65 11.58
C LEU A 363 25.78 23.17 11.59
N GLU A 364 24.74 23.92 11.24
CA GLU A 364 24.76 25.39 11.27
C GLU A 364 24.91 25.94 12.72
N ALA A 365 24.32 25.24 13.70
CA ALA A 365 24.51 25.54 15.12
C ALA A 365 25.94 25.27 15.63
N CYS A 366 26.69 24.38 14.99
CA CYS A 366 28.09 24.10 15.35
C CYS A 366 29.08 25.03 14.63
N THR A 367 28.74 25.59 13.47
CA THR A 367 29.61 26.52 12.74
C THR A 367 29.48 27.97 13.20
N GLY A 368 28.39 28.35 13.88
CA GLY A 368 28.21 29.68 14.47
C GLY A 368 29.03 29.97 15.74
N HIS A 369 29.79 28.99 16.25
CA HIS A 369 30.67 29.16 17.42
C HIS A 369 32.17 29.32 17.06
N TYR A 370 32.49 29.43 15.76
CA TYR A 370 33.85 29.63 15.25
C TYR A 370 33.96 30.80 14.26
N SER A 371 33.23 31.89 14.53
CA SER A 371 33.45 33.20 13.90
C SER A 371 33.53 34.28 14.95
#